data_AF-A0A1W9RP91-F1
#
_entry.id   AF-A0A1W9RP91-F1
#
_cell.length_a   1.000
_cell.length_b   1.000
_cell.length_c   1.000
_cell.angle_alpha   90.00
_cell.angle_beta   90.00
_cell.angle_gamma   90.00
#
_symmetry.space_group_name_H-M   'P 1'
#
loop_
_entity.id
_entity.type
_entity.pdbx_description
1 polymer ?
#
loop_
_entity_poly.entity_id
_entity_poly.type
_entity_poly.pdbx_seq_one_letter_code
_entity_poly.pdbx_strand_id
1 'polypeptide(L)' 'MVRLNITLPEEIAKKLSNIPNKSRFIAQVLKEKFEQQEKEKLKSELKEGYKSLSKEMEEINKEWEKADLEGWE' A
#
# COMPACT_ATOMS: atom_id res chain seq x y z
N MET A 1 0.28 -1.61 -25.35
CA MET A 1 1.37 -2.44 -24.79
C MET A 1 2.69 -1.83 -25.18
N VAL A 2 3.66 -1.78 -24.26
CA VAL A 2 5.01 -1.23 -24.50
C VAL A 2 6.00 -2.39 -24.49
N ARG A 3 6.96 -2.42 -25.42
CA ARG A 3 8.08 -3.37 -25.38
C ARG A 3 9.18 -2.82 -24.50
N LEU A 4 9.71 -3.66 -23.62
CA LEU A 4 10.78 -3.31 -22.68
C LEU A 4 11.88 -4.35 -22.80
N ASN A 5 13.12 -3.89 -22.96
CA ASN A 5 14.31 -4.74 -22.92
C ASN A 5 14.90 -4.64 -21.52
N ILE A 6 14.95 -5.76 -20.81
CA ILE A 6 15.44 -5.83 -19.43
C ILE A 6 16.52 -6.90 -19.30
N THR A 7 17.50 -6.62 -18.45
CA THR A 7 18.50 -7.61 -18.05
C THR A 7 17.99 -8.35 -16.82
N LEU A 8 18.02 -9.67 -16.86
CA LEU A 8 17.64 -10.54 -15.75
C LEU A 8 18.82 -11.45 -15.37
N PRO A 9 18.96 -11.81 -14.09
CA PRO A 9 19.89 -12.84 -13.68
C PRO A 9 19.62 -14.17 -14.40
N GLU A 10 20.69 -14.92 -14.69
CA GLU A 10 20.62 -16.14 -15.50
C GLU A 10 19.67 -17.19 -14.89
N GLU A 11 19.70 -17.35 -13.57
CA GLU A 11 18.85 -18.27 -12.84
C GLU A 11 17.36 -17.92 -12.98
N ILE A 12 17.02 -16.63 -13.06
CA ILE A 12 15.65 -16.16 -13.22
C ILE A 12 15.20 -16.34 -14.67
N ALA A 13 16.08 -16.03 -15.64
CA ALA A 13 15.81 -16.26 -17.05
C ALA A 13 15.55 -17.76 -17.35
N LYS A 14 16.32 -18.66 -16.73
CA LYS A 14 16.11 -20.12 -16.81
C LYS A 14 14.77 -20.55 -16.22
N LYS A 15 14.31 -19.95 -15.12
CA LYS A 15 12.97 -20.26 -14.56
C LYS A 15 11.85 -19.74 -15.47
N LEU A 16 12.03 -18.56 -16.06
CA LEU A 16 11.08 -17.97 -17.02
C LEU A 16 11.02 -18.73 -18.34
N SER A 17 12.09 -19.39 -18.78
CA SER A 17 12.13 -20.11 -20.06
C SER A 17 11.03 -21.16 -20.18
N ASN A 18 10.75 -21.86 -19.08
CA ASN A 18 9.73 -22.90 -18.95
C ASN A 18 8.29 -22.36 -18.96
N ILE A 19 8.09 -21.04 -18.87
CA ILE A 19 6.77 -20.42 -18.88
C ILE A 19 6.38 -20.05 -20.32
N PRO A 20 5.20 -20.50 -20.81
CA PRO A 20 4.78 -20.28 -22.19
C PRO A 20 4.52 -18.80 -22.51
N ASN A 21 3.93 -18.03 -21.58
CA ASN A 21 3.70 -16.59 -21.75
C ASN A 21 4.45 -15.77 -20.69
N LYS A 22 5.74 -15.54 -20.95
CA LYS A 22 6.65 -14.80 -20.07
C LYS A 22 6.17 -13.38 -19.81
N SER A 23 5.75 -12.68 -20.85
CA SER A 23 5.28 -11.29 -20.73
C SER A 23 4.04 -11.17 -19.86
N ARG A 24 3.06 -12.08 -20.00
CA ARG A 24 1.87 -12.10 -19.14
C ARG A 24 2.23 -12.42 -17.70
N PHE A 25 3.11 -13.40 -17.49
CA PHE A 25 3.56 -13.78 -16.15
C PHE A 25 4.28 -12.63 -15.46
N ILE A 26 5.27 -12.02 -16.12
CA ILE A 26 6.02 -10.87 -15.60
C ILE A 26 5.07 -9.71 -15.31
N ALA A 27 4.14 -9.39 -16.21
CA ALA A 27 3.18 -8.31 -16.01
C ALA A 27 2.29 -8.56 -14.77
N GLN A 28 1.83 -9.79 -14.56
CA GLN A 28 1.02 -10.13 -13.40
C GLN A 28 1.82 -10.00 -12.09
N VAL A 29 3.03 -10.55 -12.03
CA VAL A 29 3.88 -10.47 -10.84
C VAL A 29 4.25 -9.03 -10.52
N LEU A 30 4.57 -8.21 -11.54
CA LEU A 30 4.86 -6.79 -11.35
C LEU A 30 3.62 -6.03 -10.84
N LYS A 31 2.43 -6.33 -11.37
CA LYS A 31 1.17 -5.73 -10.90
C LYS A 31 0.95 -6.03 -9.41
N GLU A 32 1.03 -7.30 -9.02
CA GLU A 32 0.87 -7.71 -7.61
C GLU A 32 1.91 -7.02 -6.72
N LYS A 33 3.15 -6.87 -7.21
CA LYS A 33 4.21 -6.19 -6.45
C LYS A 33 3.95 -4.70 -6.27
N PHE A 34 3.48 -4.01 -7.31
CA PHE A 34 3.14 -2.58 -7.23
C PHE A 34 1.95 -2.34 -6.30
N GLU A 35 0.90 -3.15 -6.40
CA GLU A 35 -0.25 -3.07 -5.49
C GLU A 35 0.17 -3.27 -4.02
N GLN A 36 1.10 -4.20 -3.75
CA GLN A 36 1.66 -4.37 -2.41
C GLN A 36 2.41 -3.12 -1.94
N GLN A 37 3.27 -2.55 -2.79
CA GLN A 37 4.06 -1.36 -2.45
C GLN A 37 3.17 -0.13 -2.20
N GLU A 38 2.13 0.07 -3.01
CA GLU A 38 1.15 1.16 -2.81
C GLU A 38 0.42 0.99 -1.47
N LYS A 39 0.01 -0.23 -1.13
CA LYS A 39 -0.65 -0.52 0.15
C LYS A 39 0.28 -0.28 1.34
N GLU A 40 1.55 -0.67 1.24
CA GLU A 40 2.55 -0.42 2.29
C GLU A 40 2.83 1.07 2.47
N LYS A 41 2.97 1.81 1.36
CA LYS A 41 3.13 3.26 1.37
C LYS A 41 1.93 3.95 2.03
N LEU A 42 0.71 3.62 1.61
CA LEU A 42 -0.52 4.18 2.18
C LEU A 42 -0.61 3.92 3.69
N LYS A 43 -0.28 2.72 4.16
CA LYS A 43 -0.27 2.42 5.60
C LYS A 43 0.74 3.28 6.36
N SER A 44 1.92 3.53 5.77
CA SER A 44 2.93 4.38 6.39
C SER A 44 2.44 5.82 6.51
N GLU A 45 1.87 6.36 5.42
CA GLU A 45 1.33 7.73 5.38
C GLU A 45 0.18 7.90 6.36
N LEU A 46 -0.75 6.94 6.43
CA LEU A 46 -1.84 6.95 7.42
C LEU A 46 -1.29 6.94 8.85
N LYS A 47 -0.33 6.06 9.14
CA LYS A 47 0.27 5.96 10.49
C LYS A 47 0.95 7.28 10.89
N GLU A 48 1.63 7.94 9.95
CA GLU A 48 2.25 9.23 10.20
C GLU A 48 1.20 10.32 10.42
N GLY A 49 0.17 10.39 9.56
CA GLY A 49 -0.95 11.33 9.69
C GLY A 49 -1.69 11.20 11.02
N TYR A 50 -2.00 9.97 11.46
CA TYR A 50 -2.62 9.76 12.77
C TYR A 50 -1.72 10.18 13.93
N LYS A 51 -0.41 9.99 13.81
CA LYS A 51 0.53 10.44 14.84
C LYS A 51 0.64 11.96 14.89
N SER A 52 0.74 12.62 13.74
CA SER A 52 0.89 14.08 13.67
C SER A 52 -0.36 14.80 14.16
N LEU A 53 -1.54 14.27 13.85
CA LEU A 53 -2.84 14.84 14.26
C LEU A 53 -3.27 14.42 15.67
N SER A 54 -2.51 13.57 16.35
CA SER A 54 -2.93 12.98 17.64
C SER A 54 -3.28 14.01 18.71
N LYS A 55 -2.52 15.10 18.82
CA LYS A 55 -2.78 16.17 19.80
C LYS A 55 -4.03 16.98 19.45
N GLU A 56 -4.18 17.34 18.18
CA GLU A 56 -5.34 18.08 17.69
C GLU A 56 -6.62 17.23 17.84
N MET A 57 -6.55 15.93 17.52
CA MET A 57 -7.65 14.98 17.76
C MET A 57 -7.98 14.84 19.26
N GLU A 58 -7.00 14.86 20.15
CA GLU A 58 -7.24 14.80 21.59
C GLU A 58 -7.95 16.08 22.09
N GLU A 59 -7.54 17.25 21.60
CA GLU A 59 -8.18 18.53 21.92
C GLU A 59 -9.63 18.57 21.41
N ILE A 60 -9.86 18.20 20.15
CA ILE A 60 -11.19 18.09 19.57
C ILE A 60 -12.05 17.11 20.38
N ASN A 61 -11.55 15.90 20.67
CA ASN A 61 -12.31 14.90 21.43
C ASN A 61 -12.75 15.43 22.81
N LYS A 62 -11.88 16.18 23.52
CA LYS A 62 -12.25 16.82 24.80
C LYS A 62 -13.34 17.88 24.66
N GLU A 63 -13.37 18.60 23.54
CA GLU A 63 -14.45 19.55 23.25
C GLU A 63 -15.79 18.84 23.04
N TRP A 64 -15.77 17.69 22.35
CA TRP A 64 -16.95 16.89 22.05
C TRP A 64 -17.42 16.00 23.20
N GLU A 65 -16.56 15.63 24.16
CA GLU A 65 -16.93 14.85 25.36
C GLU A 65 -18.14 15.44 26.10
N LYS A 66 -18.29 16.77 26.08
CA LYS A 66 -19.43 17.45 26.70
C LYS A 66 -20.76 17.19 25.99
N ALA A 67 -20.73 17.04 24.66
CA ALA A 67 -21.90 16.74 23.85
C ALA A 67 -22.21 15.24 23.81
N ASP A 68 -21.18 14.38 23.87
CA ASP A 68 -21.37 12.92 23.89
C ASP A 68 -22.12 12.41 25.14
N LEU A 69 -22.08 13.17 26.24
CA LEU A 69 -22.78 12.86 27.50
C LEU A 69 -24.19 13.47 27.59
N GLU A 70 -24.60 14.30 26.61
CA GLU A 70 -25.97 14.83 26.57
C GLU A 70 -26.96 13.75 26.12
N GLY A 71 -27.87 13.34 27.03
CA GLY A 71 -28.96 12.41 26.72
C GLY A 71 -28.73 10.94 27.09
N TRP A 72 -27.62 10.63 27.78
CA TRP A 72 -27.42 9.33 28.43
C TRP A 72 -27.86 9.42 29.90
N GLU A 73 -29.18 9.37 30.15
CA GLU A 73 -29.74 8.97 31.45
C GLU A 73 -29.92 7.44 31.52
#